data_AF-A0A2Z4GP92-F1
#
_entry.id   AF-A0A2Z4GP92-F1
#
_cell.length_a   1.000
_cell.length_b   1.000
_cell.length_c   1.000
_cell.angle_alpha   90.00
_cell.angle_beta   90.00
_cell.angle_gamma   90.00
#
_symmetry.space_group_name_H-M   'P 1'
#
loop_
_entity.id
_entity.type
_entity.pdbx_description
1 polymer ?
#
loop_
_entity_poly.entity_id
_entity_poly.type
_entity_poly.pdbx_seq_one_letter_code
_entity_poly.pdbx_strand_id
1 'polypeptide(L)' 'LAWGGYSVGDATLNRFYSFHFILPFLMLLFVGVHLSLLHDFGSSNPLGVDSRTMMVPFYP' A
#
# COMPACT_ATOMS: atom_id res chain seq x y z
N LEU A 1 23.40 5.86 -12.99
CA LEU A 1 22.09 6.43 -13.40
C LEU A 1 21.29 6.98 -12.22
N ALA A 2 21.00 6.16 -11.19
CA ALA A 2 20.24 6.59 -10.00
C ALA A 2 20.91 7.75 -9.24
N TRP A 3 22.24 7.76 -9.17
CA TRP A 3 22.98 8.76 -8.40
C TRP A 3 23.20 10.10 -9.13
N GLY A 4 22.94 10.16 -10.44
CA GLY A 4 23.26 11.36 -11.23
C GLY A 4 24.74 11.78 -11.22
N GLY A 5 25.65 10.91 -10.76
CA GLY A 5 27.10 11.14 -10.62
C GLY A 5 27.82 9.87 -10.17
N TYR A 6 29.11 9.98 -9.84
CA TYR A 6 29.96 8.85 -9.41
C TYR A 6 29.75 8.43 -7.95
N SER A 7 29.19 9.29 -7.12
CA SER A 7 28.88 9.06 -5.71
C SER A 7 27.55 9.68 -5.33
N VAL A 8 27.08 9.38 -4.11
CA VAL A 8 25.90 10.02 -3.51
C VAL A 8 26.21 11.48 -3.22
N GLY A 9 25.30 12.38 -3.60
CA GLY A 9 25.45 13.83 -3.44
C GLY A 9 24.14 14.58 -3.74
N ASP A 10 24.19 15.89 -3.95
CA ASP A 10 22.99 16.74 -4.04
C ASP A 10 22.00 16.31 -5.12
N ALA A 11 22.51 15.85 -6.26
CA ALA A 11 21.68 15.30 -7.35
C ALA A 11 20.85 14.08 -6.90
N THR A 12 21.38 13.27 -5.97
CA THR A 12 20.67 12.11 -5.41
C THR A 12 19.60 12.53 -4.41
N LEU A 13 19.93 13.48 -3.52
CA LEU A 13 19.03 13.95 -2.47
C LEU A 13 17.78 14.60 -3.07
N ASN A 14 17.94 15.46 -4.07
CA ASN A 14 16.83 16.13 -4.74
C ASN A 14 15.90 15.14 -5.48
N ARG A 15 16.46 14.09 -6.08
CA ARG A 15 15.68 13.03 -6.73
C ARG A 15 14.93 12.19 -5.70
N PHE A 16 15.59 11.82 -4.60
CA PHE A 16 14.97 11.04 -3.54
C PHE A 16 13.85 11.81 -2.85
N TYR A 17 14.01 13.12 -2.65
CA TYR A 17 12.92 13.98 -2.18
C TYR A 17 11.73 13.96 -3.15
N SER A 18 11.98 14.09 -4.46
CA SER A 18 10.93 14.04 -5.48
C SER A 18 10.19 12.69 -5.49
N PHE A 19 10.93 11.57 -5.35
CA PHE A 19 10.34 10.24 -5.22
C PHE A 19 9.56 10.10 -3.91
N HIS A 20 10.13 10.53 -2.79
CA HIS A 20 9.46 10.50 -1.49
C HIS A 20 8.17 11.33 -1.49
N PHE A 21 8.12 12.41 -2.26
CA PHE A 21 6.91 13.20 -2.40
C PHE A 21 5.82 12.48 -3.20
N ILE A 22 6.16 11.83 -4.32
CA ILE A 22 5.16 11.19 -5.19
C ILE A 22 4.72 9.79 -4.71
N LEU A 23 5.63 9.03 -4.09
CA LEU A 23 5.40 7.65 -3.67
C LEU A 23 4.21 7.48 -2.70
N PRO A 24 3.99 8.35 -1.69
CA PRO A 24 2.82 8.27 -0.82
C PRO A 24 1.50 8.30 -1.59
N PHE A 25 1.38 9.14 -2.63
CA PHE A 25 0.17 9.21 -3.45
C PHE A 25 -0.02 7.95 -4.30
N LEU A 26 1.07 7.38 -4.83
CA LEU A 26 1.02 6.09 -5.51
C LEU A 26 0.62 4.96 -4.55
N MET A 27 1.11 4.99 -3.30
CA MET A 27 0.72 4.04 -2.26
C MET A 27 -0.76 4.15 -1.89
N LEU A 28 -1.35 5.36 -1.88
CA LEU A 28 -2.79 5.52 -1.69
C LEU A 28 -3.60 4.78 -2.78
N LEU A 29 -3.15 4.82 -4.03
CA LEU A 29 -3.79 4.05 -5.11
C LEU A 29 -3.70 2.55 -4.85
N PHE A 30 -2.53 2.05 -4.43
CA PHE A 30 -2.37 0.63 -4.08
C PHE A 30 -3.21 0.22 -2.87
N VAL A 31 -3.36 1.08 -1.86
CA VAL A 31 -4.26 0.84 -0.73
C VAL A 31 -5.71 0.73 -1.20
N GLY A 32 -6.15 1.59 -2.13
CA GLY A 32 -7.48 1.51 -2.73
C GLY A 32 -7.73 0.16 -3.42
N VAL A 33 -6.79 -0.28 -4.26
CA VAL A 33 -6.87 -1.59 -4.95
C VAL A 33 -6.82 -2.75 -3.94
N HIS A 34 -5.98 -2.65 -2.91
CA HIS A 34 -5.90 -3.67 -1.87
C HIS A 34 -7.24 -3.83 -1.13
N LEU A 35 -7.85 -2.71 -0.74
CA LEU A 35 -9.13 -2.71 -0.03
C LEU A 35 -10.29 -3.16 -0.93
N SER A 36 -10.29 -2.83 -2.23
CA SER A 36 -11.33 -3.32 -3.14
C SER A 36 -11.30 -4.85 -3.26
N LEU A 37 -10.11 -5.43 -3.39
CA LEU A 37 -9.96 -6.89 -3.42
C LEU A 37 -10.34 -7.52 -2.08
N LEU A 38 -9.97 -6.90 -0.95
CA LEU A 38 -10.38 -7.37 0.37
C LEU A 38 -11.91 -7.34 0.53
N HIS A 39 -12.59 -6.33 -0.02
CA HIS A 39 -14.05 -6.27 0.00
C HIS A 39 -14.72 -7.33 -0.88
N ASP A 40 -14.13 -7.68 -2.02
CA ASP A 40 -14.69 -8.70 -2.92
C ASP A 40 -14.56 -10.13 -2.34
N PHE A 41 -13.40 -10.45 -1.73
CA PHE A 41 -13.14 -11.79 -1.20
C PHE A 41 -13.51 -11.95 0.28
N GLY A 42 -13.55 -10.85 1.03
CA GLY A 42 -13.76 -10.83 2.49
C GLY A 42 -12.50 -11.16 3.30
N SER A 43 -12.54 -10.84 4.59
CA SER A 43 -11.48 -11.19 5.54
C SER A 43 -11.49 -12.68 5.89
N SER A 44 -10.29 -13.25 6.07
CA SER A 44 -10.15 -14.58 6.67
C SER A 44 -10.38 -14.53 8.19
N ASN A 45 -10.40 -15.71 8.82
CA ASN A 45 -10.48 -15.85 10.28
C ASN A 45 -9.42 -16.83 10.79
N PRO A 46 -9.10 -16.82 12.11
CA PRO A 46 -8.03 -17.65 12.68
C PRO A 46 -8.19 -19.15 12.48
N LEU A 47 -9.42 -19.65 12.26
CA LEU A 47 -9.70 -21.06 12.02
C LEU A 47 -9.57 -21.46 10.54
N GLY A 48 -9.47 -20.48 9.62
CA GLY A 48 -9.34 -20.71 8.19
C GLY A 48 -10.58 -21.34 7.53
N VAL A 49 -11.74 -21.33 8.21
CA VAL A 49 -13.01 -21.87 7.71
C VAL A 49 -13.89 -20.78 7.12
N ASP A 50 -14.97 -21.11 6.41
CA ASP A 50 -15.92 -20.10 5.91
C ASP A 50 -16.66 -19.45 7.09
N SER A 51 -16.61 -18.11 7.20
CA SER A 51 -17.24 -17.31 8.25
C SER A 51 -18.53 -16.62 7.82
N ARG A 52 -19.02 -16.84 6.58
CA ARG A 52 -20.23 -16.17 6.04
C ARG A 52 -21.48 -16.30 6.90
N THR A 53 -21.62 -17.40 7.65
CA THR A 53 -22.77 -17.65 8.53
C THR A 53 -22.66 -16.98 9.90
N MET A 54 -21.50 -16.42 10.24
CA MET A 54 -21.19 -15.85 11.57
C MET A 54 -20.65 -14.42 11.48
N MET A 55 -20.98 -13.69 10.41
CA MET A 55 -20.55 -12.30 10.22
C MET A 55 -21.27 -11.35 11.19
N VAL A 56 -20.53 -10.38 11.71
CA VAL A 56 -21.01 -9.29 12.56
C VAL A 56 -20.72 -7.97 11.83
N PRO A 57 -21.61 -6.95 11.89
CA PRO A 57 -21.35 -5.68 11.24
C PRO A 57 -20.11 -4.97 11.81
N PHE A 58 -19.36 -4.27 10.94
CA PHE A 58 -18.14 -3.54 11.32
C PHE A 58 -18.43 -2.27 12.14
N TYR A 59 -19.58 -1.64 11.89
CA TYR A 59 -20.10 -0.50 12.65
C TYR A 59 -21.43 -0.91 13.33
N PRO A 60 -21.70 -0.49 14.57
CA PRO A 60 -22.91 -0.86 15.31
C PRO A 60 -24.23 -0.38 14.69
#